data_AF-A0A3E0NAF6-F1
#
_entry.id   AF-A0A3E0NAF6-F1
#
_cell.length_a   1.000
_cell.length_b   1.000
_cell.length_c   1.000
_cell.angle_alpha   90.00
_cell.angle_beta   90.00
_cell.angle_gamma   90.00
#
_symmetry.space_group_name_H-M   'P 1'
#
loop_
_entity.id
_entity.type
_entity.pdbx_description
1 polymer ?
#
loop_
_entity_poly.entity_id
_entity_poly.type
_entity_poly.pdbx_seq_one_letter_code
_entity_poly.pdbx_strand_id
1 'polypeptide(L)'
;MEQLRPIIDAIRKYNFWIVLSLAVLVLLGFWWTSLSAFEDEFRSNAATISGKFNQLNQLRGKRPYPNNQWIRDVEELREEVDQQLARVARDNYEEQEKVRDWGDFTPGAKNASLKLEDLATYWTDYLPGQLDDMLEQLNASTNENDSGKLIWNSRNYNTIKSQLIPEVVRQRQEAQRLVDNESADPELVEGAKELLGTLEWPDTATVRKTQENLWVYRSLTNAIGKVNEGDDIDRYNLPIRTIEKIEIWPDADAKPNAVSNLGKNRVQRAGKGGTPGGGRGIPIPPVQSFYRVVPVRLTLEMEHHHISQLLVALANEPLTCEVVDVAMSNNPSYKVKAQEDPSPAAAPGGLGGAGLGGAGLGGVGLGGAGPASAAAPAVPKAQPRGKRVVVEALIYLAKPPRTAT
;
A
#
# COMPACT_ATOMS: atom_id res chain seq x y z
N MET A 1 57.15 -89.76 -2.01
CA MET A 1 57.58 -88.68 -2.93
C MET A 1 57.56 -89.10 -4.40
N GLU A 2 57.92 -90.33 -4.75
CA GLU A 2 57.93 -90.77 -6.18
C GLU A 2 56.55 -90.93 -6.82
N GLN A 3 55.50 -91.25 -6.05
CA GLN A 3 54.13 -91.41 -6.57
C GLN A 3 53.48 -90.09 -7.04
N LEU A 4 54.03 -88.93 -6.67
CA LEU A 4 53.51 -87.62 -7.07
C LEU A 4 54.13 -87.11 -8.39
N ARG A 5 55.27 -87.67 -8.83
CA ARG A 5 55.94 -87.28 -10.08
C ARG A 5 55.04 -87.44 -11.33
N PRO A 6 54.35 -88.57 -11.56
CA PRO A 6 53.51 -88.72 -12.74
C PRO A 6 52.31 -87.75 -12.73
N ILE A 7 51.79 -87.41 -11.55
CA ILE A 7 50.69 -86.44 -11.41
C ILE A 7 51.18 -85.03 -11.76
N ILE A 8 52.38 -84.65 -11.31
CA ILE A 8 52.96 -83.33 -11.60
C ILE A 8 53.30 -83.18 -13.10
N ASP A 9 53.81 -84.22 -13.75
CA ASP A 9 54.09 -84.19 -15.19
C ASP A 9 52.80 -84.14 -16.04
N ALA A 10 51.74 -84.83 -15.61
CA ALA A 10 50.42 -84.72 -16.22
C ALA A 10 49.85 -83.30 -16.06
N ILE A 11 49.97 -82.71 -14.86
CA ILE A 11 49.56 -81.32 -14.62
C ILE A 11 50.35 -80.36 -15.50
N ARG A 12 51.67 -80.53 -15.69
CA ARG A 12 52.45 -79.70 -16.61
C ARG A 12 52.02 -79.84 -18.06
N LYS A 13 51.73 -81.06 -18.51
CA LYS A 13 51.30 -81.31 -19.91
C LYS A 13 49.91 -80.75 -20.21
N TYR A 14 49.00 -80.77 -19.22
CA TYR A 14 47.61 -80.35 -19.39
C TYR A 14 47.26 -79.04 -18.65
N ASN A 15 48.25 -78.28 -18.17
CA ASN A 15 48.06 -77.11 -17.32
C ASN A 15 47.06 -76.10 -17.94
N PHE A 16 47.20 -75.85 -19.24
CA PHE A 16 46.30 -74.96 -19.98
C PHE A 16 44.83 -75.39 -19.89
N TRP A 17 44.54 -76.68 -20.11
CA TRP A 17 43.18 -77.21 -20.09
C TRP A 17 42.57 -77.29 -18.68
N ILE A 18 43.40 -77.57 -17.67
CA ILE A 18 42.97 -77.58 -16.27
C ILE A 18 42.62 -76.16 -15.82
N VAL A 19 43.48 -75.18 -16.12
CA VAL A 19 43.22 -73.77 -15.78
C VAL A 19 42.02 -73.23 -16.54
N LEU A 20 41.85 -73.57 -17.82
CA LEU A 20 40.67 -73.16 -18.60
C LEU A 20 39.39 -73.74 -18.01
N SER A 21 39.37 -75.03 -17.66
CA SER A 21 38.21 -75.69 -17.05
C SER A 21 37.87 -75.07 -15.69
N LEU A 22 38.88 -74.78 -14.87
CA LEU A 22 38.71 -74.10 -13.59
C LEU A 22 38.15 -72.68 -13.77
N ALA A 23 38.66 -71.92 -14.75
CA ALA A 23 38.17 -70.57 -15.06
C ALA A 23 36.69 -70.59 -15.50
N VAL A 24 36.29 -71.58 -16.33
CA VAL A 24 34.89 -71.76 -16.73
C VAL A 24 34.00 -72.06 -15.52
N LEU A 25 34.42 -72.96 -14.62
CA LEU A 25 33.67 -73.27 -13.40
C LEU A 25 33.50 -72.06 -12.48
N VAL A 26 34.55 -71.25 -12.32
CA VAL A 26 34.49 -70.01 -11.53
C VAL A 26 33.52 -69.01 -12.16
N LEU A 27 33.58 -68.80 -13.48
CA LEU A 27 32.64 -67.93 -14.20
C LEU A 27 31.19 -68.41 -14.08
N LEU A 28 30.95 -69.73 -14.14
CA LEU A 28 29.63 -70.33 -13.99
C LEU A 28 29.09 -70.14 -12.57
N GLY A 29 29.96 -70.26 -11.55
CA GLY A 29 29.62 -69.95 -10.16
C GLY A 29 29.27 -68.48 -9.94
N PHE A 30 30.05 -67.55 -10.51
CA PHE A 30 29.75 -66.12 -10.46
C PHE A 30 28.47 -65.76 -11.21
N TRP A 31 28.22 -66.37 -12.36
CA TRP A 31 27.00 -66.14 -13.12
C TRP A 31 25.76 -66.60 -12.36
N TRP A 32 25.81 -67.80 -11.75
CA TRP A 32 24.69 -68.34 -11.02
C TRP A 32 24.38 -67.52 -9.75
N THR A 33 25.40 -67.10 -9.02
CA THR A 33 25.23 -66.25 -7.82
C THR A 33 24.70 -64.85 -8.18
N SER A 34 25.23 -64.23 -9.25
CA SER A 34 24.76 -62.93 -9.73
C SER A 34 23.29 -62.99 -10.17
N LEU A 35 22.90 -64.01 -10.94
CA LEU A 35 21.54 -64.15 -11.45
C LEU A 35 20.53 -64.35 -10.31
N SER A 36 20.87 -65.16 -9.29
CA SER A 36 19.98 -65.43 -8.16
C SER A 36 19.68 -64.18 -7.33
N ALA A 37 20.68 -63.34 -7.06
CA ALA A 37 20.48 -62.11 -6.29
C ALA A 37 19.57 -61.10 -7.02
N PHE A 38 19.73 -60.96 -8.34
CA PHE A 38 18.86 -60.10 -9.15
C PHE A 38 17.41 -60.62 -9.21
N GLU A 39 17.23 -61.94 -9.29
CA GLU A 39 15.88 -62.53 -9.33
C GLU A 39 15.14 -62.32 -8.00
N ASP A 40 15.83 -62.44 -6.87
CA ASP A 40 15.26 -62.19 -5.55
C ASP A 40 14.88 -60.70 -5.34
N GLU A 41 15.74 -59.76 -5.77
CA GLU A 41 15.42 -58.33 -5.73
C GLU A 41 14.23 -57.98 -6.63
N PHE A 42 14.20 -58.54 -7.85
CA PHE A 42 13.08 -58.31 -8.77
C PHE A 42 11.77 -58.85 -8.20
N ARG A 43 11.77 -60.07 -7.65
CA ARG A 43 10.59 -60.67 -7.00
C ARG A 43 10.15 -59.87 -5.78
N SER A 44 11.08 -59.41 -4.96
CA SER A 44 10.79 -58.57 -3.79
C SER A 44 10.17 -57.23 -4.18
N ASN A 45 10.73 -56.56 -5.19
CA ASN A 45 10.22 -55.29 -5.71
C ASN A 45 8.84 -55.48 -6.37
N ALA A 46 8.67 -56.52 -7.19
CA ALA A 46 7.38 -56.86 -7.80
C ALA A 46 6.33 -57.15 -6.72
N ALA A 47 6.65 -57.93 -5.70
CA ALA A 47 5.76 -58.23 -4.59
C ALA A 47 5.39 -56.95 -3.79
N THR A 48 6.34 -56.04 -3.57
CA THR A 48 6.10 -54.77 -2.90
C THR A 48 5.17 -53.87 -3.71
N ILE A 49 5.39 -53.77 -5.03
CA ILE A 49 4.55 -52.99 -5.94
C ILE A 49 3.14 -53.57 -5.98
N SER A 50 3.00 -54.89 -6.16
CA SER A 50 1.71 -55.58 -6.12
C SER A 50 1.02 -55.40 -4.77
N GLY A 51 1.77 -55.44 -3.66
CA GLY A 51 1.27 -55.16 -2.32
C GLY A 51 0.69 -53.75 -2.20
N LYS A 52 1.39 -52.72 -2.69
CA LYS A 52 0.90 -51.34 -2.73
C LYS A 52 -0.32 -51.18 -3.63
N PHE A 53 -0.37 -51.83 -4.79
CA PHE A 53 -1.55 -51.84 -5.67
C PHE A 53 -2.75 -52.53 -5.01
N ASN A 54 -2.53 -53.62 -4.29
CA ASN A 54 -3.59 -54.29 -3.54
C ASN A 54 -4.10 -53.43 -2.39
N GLN A 55 -3.23 -52.72 -1.67
CA GLN A 55 -3.64 -51.73 -0.67
C GLN A 55 -4.46 -50.60 -1.30
N LEU A 56 -4.04 -50.06 -2.45
CA LEU A 56 -4.82 -49.07 -3.20
C LEU A 56 -6.18 -49.62 -3.64
N ASN A 57 -6.25 -50.85 -4.13
CA ASN A 57 -7.50 -51.48 -4.53
C ASN A 57 -8.43 -51.74 -3.35
N GLN A 58 -7.89 -52.11 -2.18
CA GLN A 58 -8.67 -52.23 -0.94
C GLN A 58 -9.22 -50.88 -0.47
N LEU A 59 -8.43 -49.81 -0.59
CA LEU A 59 -8.90 -48.44 -0.32
C LEU A 59 -9.95 -47.99 -1.34
N ARG A 60 -9.82 -48.40 -2.60
CA ARG A 60 -10.80 -48.11 -3.68
C ARG A 60 -12.12 -48.87 -3.51
N GLY A 61 -12.08 -50.06 -2.92
CA GLY A 61 -13.25 -50.91 -2.67
C GLY A 61 -14.08 -50.51 -1.45
N LYS A 62 -13.49 -49.82 -0.47
CA LYS A 62 -14.20 -49.28 0.70
C LYS A 62 -14.99 -48.03 0.31
N ARG A 63 -16.21 -48.22 -0.19
CA ARG A 63 -17.23 -47.17 -0.28
C ARG A 63 -17.96 -47.03 1.07
N PRO A 64 -18.30 -45.81 1.51
CA PRO A 64 -18.09 -44.53 0.83
C PRO A 64 -16.64 -44.05 0.95
N TYR A 65 -16.10 -43.47 -0.13
CA TYR A 65 -14.82 -42.77 -0.03
C TYR A 65 -14.95 -41.71 1.07
N PRO A 66 -13.98 -41.56 1.99
CA PRO A 66 -13.98 -40.51 3.02
C PRO A 66 -14.22 -39.10 2.43
N ASN A 67 -13.94 -38.95 1.13
CA ASN A 67 -14.15 -37.76 0.35
C ASN A 67 -15.61 -37.26 0.35
N ASN A 68 -16.64 -38.13 0.36
CA ASN A 68 -18.02 -37.61 0.30
C ASN A 68 -18.46 -36.95 1.61
N GLN A 69 -18.03 -37.50 2.76
CA GLN A 69 -18.29 -36.86 4.05
C GLN A 69 -17.43 -35.59 4.18
N TRP A 70 -16.14 -35.68 3.85
CA TRP A 70 -15.25 -34.51 3.86
C TRP A 70 -15.71 -33.38 2.94
N ILE A 71 -16.19 -33.67 1.72
CA ILE A 71 -16.76 -32.67 0.81
C ILE A 71 -17.97 -31.99 1.47
N ARG A 72 -18.89 -32.75 2.06
CA ARG A 72 -20.05 -32.19 2.77
C ARG A 72 -19.62 -31.33 3.96
N ASP A 73 -18.70 -31.82 4.78
CA ASP A 73 -18.20 -31.09 5.94
C ASP A 73 -17.48 -29.79 5.51
N VAL A 74 -16.75 -29.81 4.39
CA VAL A 74 -16.11 -28.63 3.80
C VAL A 74 -17.14 -27.66 3.21
N GLU A 75 -18.19 -28.16 2.57
CA GLU A 75 -19.29 -27.35 2.05
C GLU A 75 -20.07 -26.70 3.20
N GLU A 76 -20.38 -27.44 4.26
CA GLU A 76 -21.04 -26.94 5.48
C GLU A 76 -20.18 -25.88 6.17
N LEU A 77 -18.88 -26.13 6.37
CA LEU A 77 -17.94 -25.14 6.90
C LEU A 77 -17.84 -23.90 6.01
N ARG A 78 -17.88 -24.06 4.69
CA ARG A 78 -17.86 -22.93 3.76
C ARG A 78 -19.13 -22.09 3.87
N GLU A 79 -20.29 -22.73 3.95
CA GLU A 79 -21.56 -22.03 4.17
C GLU A 79 -21.58 -21.30 5.52
N GLU A 80 -21.06 -21.92 6.58
CA GLU A 80 -20.92 -21.27 7.89
C GLU A 80 -20.00 -20.05 7.82
N VAL A 81 -18.82 -20.19 7.21
CA VAL A 81 -17.87 -19.08 7.02
C VAL A 81 -18.48 -17.98 6.15
N ASP A 82 -19.21 -18.32 5.08
CA ASP A 82 -19.88 -17.34 4.22
C ASP A 82 -20.99 -16.60 4.98
N GLN A 83 -21.74 -17.28 5.85
CA GLN A 83 -22.72 -16.65 6.72
C GLN A 83 -22.07 -15.73 7.76
N GLN A 84 -20.97 -16.15 8.38
CA GLN A 84 -20.22 -15.33 9.33
C GLN A 84 -19.63 -14.09 8.64
N LEU A 85 -19.02 -14.26 7.46
CA LEU A 85 -18.50 -13.15 6.65
C LEU A 85 -19.62 -12.19 6.24
N ALA A 86 -20.79 -12.69 5.85
CA ALA A 86 -21.94 -11.86 5.50
C ALA A 86 -22.48 -11.08 6.71
N ARG A 87 -22.44 -11.66 7.92
CA ARG A 87 -22.80 -10.95 9.16
C ARG A 87 -21.79 -9.84 9.47
N VAL A 88 -20.49 -10.16 9.52
CA VAL A 88 -19.43 -9.18 9.77
C VAL A 88 -19.44 -8.06 8.73
N ALA A 89 -19.66 -8.39 7.44
CA ALA A 89 -19.77 -7.39 6.39
C ALA A 89 -20.97 -6.47 6.56
N ARG A 90 -22.09 -6.98 7.09
CA ARG A 90 -23.27 -6.17 7.42
C ARG A 90 -22.99 -5.26 8.61
N ASP A 91 -22.44 -5.80 9.69
CA ASP A 91 -22.09 -5.02 10.89
C ASP A 91 -21.11 -3.89 10.52
N ASN A 92 -20.07 -4.21 9.74
CA ASN A 92 -19.14 -3.22 9.19
C ASN A 92 -19.85 -2.20 8.29
N TYR A 93 -20.79 -2.62 7.45
CA TYR A 93 -21.56 -1.70 6.61
C TYR A 93 -22.38 -0.71 7.46
N GLU A 94 -23.05 -1.19 8.51
CA GLU A 94 -23.86 -0.37 9.42
C GLU A 94 -22.99 0.62 10.22
N GLU A 95 -21.80 0.22 10.64
CA GLU A 95 -20.84 1.12 11.26
C GLU A 95 -20.29 2.16 10.28
N GLN A 96 -19.93 1.73 9.07
CA GLN A 96 -19.47 2.62 8.01
C GLN A 96 -20.55 3.59 7.57
N GLU A 97 -21.83 3.19 7.55
CA GLU A 97 -22.94 4.06 7.17
C GLU A 97 -23.02 5.31 8.04
N LYS A 98 -22.64 5.23 9.32
CA LYS A 98 -22.60 6.37 10.26
C LYS A 98 -21.57 7.42 9.86
N VAL A 99 -20.46 7.01 9.24
CA VAL A 99 -19.42 7.94 8.76
C VAL A 99 -19.55 8.28 7.27
N ARG A 100 -20.27 7.45 6.52
CA ARG A 100 -20.61 7.67 5.10
C ARG A 100 -21.77 8.63 4.96
N ASP A 101 -21.68 9.72 5.72
CA ASP A 101 -22.60 10.82 5.65
C ASP A 101 -22.42 11.53 4.30
N TRP A 102 -23.55 11.79 3.65
CA TRP A 102 -23.62 12.62 2.45
C TRP A 102 -23.90 14.09 2.82
N GLY A 103 -24.00 14.40 4.11
CA GLY A 103 -24.42 15.70 4.64
C GLY A 103 -25.92 15.89 4.49
N ASP A 104 -26.36 17.15 4.39
CA ASP A 104 -27.75 17.52 4.11
C ASP A 104 -28.26 17.04 2.74
N PHE A 105 -27.38 16.43 1.94
CA PHE A 105 -27.71 15.81 0.67
C PHE A 105 -28.55 14.54 0.90
N THR A 106 -29.87 14.74 0.94
CA THR A 106 -30.89 13.79 1.41
C THR A 106 -30.84 12.36 0.83
N PRO A 107 -31.46 11.37 1.53
CA PRO A 107 -31.41 9.93 1.21
C PRO A 107 -31.90 9.49 -0.18
N GLY A 108 -32.58 10.36 -0.94
CA GLY A 108 -32.94 10.09 -2.34
C GLY A 108 -31.71 9.83 -3.23
N ALA A 109 -30.56 10.39 -2.86
CA ALA A 109 -29.26 10.18 -3.49
C ALA A 109 -28.74 8.74 -3.45
N LYS A 110 -29.16 7.94 -2.46
CA LYS A 110 -28.64 6.58 -2.27
C LYS A 110 -29.08 5.63 -3.39
N ASN A 111 -30.28 5.81 -3.92
CA ASN A 111 -30.94 4.84 -4.82
C ASN A 111 -31.56 5.42 -6.09
N ALA A 112 -31.64 6.75 -6.27
CA ALA A 112 -32.27 7.36 -7.44
C ALA A 112 -31.26 8.15 -8.30
N SER A 113 -31.54 8.18 -9.60
CA SER A 113 -31.00 9.13 -10.57
C SER A 113 -31.17 10.55 -10.05
N LEU A 114 -30.16 11.04 -9.32
CA LEU A 114 -30.11 12.41 -8.86
C LEU A 114 -30.24 13.32 -10.08
N LYS A 115 -30.99 14.40 -9.92
CA LYS A 115 -30.95 15.45 -10.92
C LYS A 115 -29.54 15.98 -10.95
N LEU A 116 -29.07 16.20 -12.17
CA LEU A 116 -27.73 16.67 -12.46
C LEU A 116 -27.42 18.00 -11.77
N GLU A 117 -28.47 18.82 -11.57
CA GLU A 117 -28.46 20.08 -10.82
C GLU A 117 -28.21 19.90 -9.31
N ASP A 118 -28.75 18.86 -8.68
CA ASP A 118 -28.50 18.62 -7.25
C ASP A 118 -27.04 18.15 -7.06
N LEU A 119 -26.57 17.28 -7.97
CA LEU A 119 -25.17 16.85 -8.00
C LEU A 119 -24.22 18.02 -8.20
N ALA A 120 -24.59 18.97 -9.05
CA ALA A 120 -23.82 20.19 -9.26
C ALA A 120 -23.56 20.95 -7.97
N THR A 121 -24.63 21.30 -7.26
CA THR A 121 -24.55 22.08 -6.01
C THR A 121 -23.75 21.35 -4.95
N TYR A 122 -23.92 20.03 -4.84
CA TYR A 122 -23.11 19.19 -3.96
C TYR A 122 -21.61 19.34 -4.22
N TRP A 123 -21.23 19.31 -5.50
CA TRP A 123 -19.84 19.41 -5.92
C TRP A 123 -19.25 20.81 -5.76
N THR A 124 -20.03 21.84 -6.06
CA THR A 124 -19.52 23.21 -6.06
C THR A 124 -19.40 23.77 -4.64
N ASP A 125 -20.35 23.43 -3.78
CA ASP A 125 -20.52 24.15 -2.52
C ASP A 125 -20.10 23.30 -1.32
N TYR A 126 -20.50 22.02 -1.31
CA TYR A 126 -20.30 21.16 -0.15
C TYR A 126 -18.90 20.53 -0.11
N LEU A 127 -18.43 19.96 -1.23
CA LEU A 127 -17.20 19.18 -1.24
C LEU A 127 -15.93 19.99 -0.92
N PRO A 128 -15.74 21.24 -1.43
CA PRO A 128 -14.63 22.07 -1.02
C PRO A 128 -14.64 22.38 0.48
N GLY A 129 -15.84 22.64 1.04
CA GLY A 129 -16.03 22.89 2.46
C GLY A 129 -15.58 21.72 3.33
N GLN A 130 -15.90 20.49 2.93
CA GLN A 130 -15.47 19.29 3.68
C GLN A 130 -13.94 19.13 3.77
N LEU A 131 -13.19 19.53 2.74
CA LEU A 131 -11.72 19.51 2.80
C LEU A 131 -11.17 20.57 3.75
N ASP A 132 -11.77 21.75 3.73
CA ASP A 132 -11.38 22.84 4.61
C ASP A 132 -11.77 22.50 6.08
N ASP A 133 -12.92 21.87 6.31
CA ASP A 133 -13.33 21.32 7.62
C ASP A 133 -12.35 20.26 8.14
N MET A 134 -11.83 19.40 7.26
CA MET A 134 -10.81 18.41 7.63
C MET A 134 -9.48 19.06 8.03
N LEU A 135 -9.08 20.15 7.36
CA LEU A 135 -7.91 20.93 7.76
C LEU A 135 -8.12 21.57 9.14
N GLU A 136 -9.31 22.11 9.38
CA GLU A 136 -9.66 22.70 10.67
C GLU A 136 -9.68 21.66 11.80
N GLN A 137 -10.31 20.51 11.57
CA GLN A 137 -10.34 19.39 12.54
C GLN A 137 -8.94 18.88 12.89
N LEU A 138 -8.02 18.86 11.92
CA LEU A 138 -6.62 18.50 12.16
C LEU A 138 -5.82 19.59 12.89
N ASN A 139 -6.40 20.77 13.11
CA ASN A 139 -5.67 22.00 13.46
C ASN A 139 -4.45 22.17 12.54
N ALA A 140 -4.65 21.93 11.25
CA ALA A 140 -3.61 21.95 10.24
C ALA A 140 -3.50 23.32 9.57
N SER A 141 -2.35 23.56 8.94
CA SER A 141 -2.14 24.67 8.01
C SER A 141 -1.46 24.19 6.75
N THR A 142 -1.77 24.86 5.64
CA THR A 142 -1.05 24.70 4.37
C THR A 142 0.16 25.65 4.27
N ASN A 143 0.27 26.60 5.20
CA ASN A 143 1.38 27.54 5.29
C ASN A 143 2.52 26.93 6.12
N GLU A 144 3.69 26.75 5.52
CA GLU A 144 4.87 26.20 6.20
C GLU A 144 5.35 27.09 7.37
N ASN A 145 4.94 28.36 7.39
CA ASN A 145 5.31 29.32 8.43
C ASN A 145 4.38 29.32 9.65
N ASP A 146 3.26 28.59 9.61
CA ASP A 146 2.30 28.56 10.72
C ASP A 146 2.82 27.64 11.84
N SER A 147 3.63 28.23 12.72
CA SER A 147 4.22 27.52 13.86
C SER A 147 3.13 26.96 14.78
N GLY A 148 3.20 25.65 15.04
CA GLY A 148 2.32 24.97 16.00
C GLY A 148 1.05 24.35 15.44
N LYS A 149 0.94 24.27 14.12
CA LYS A 149 -0.10 23.51 13.44
C LYS A 149 0.54 22.33 12.71
N LEU A 150 -0.24 21.28 12.49
CA LEU A 150 0.16 20.22 11.55
C LEU A 150 0.32 20.85 10.16
N ILE A 151 1.43 20.59 9.48
CA ILE A 151 1.64 21.13 8.13
C ILE A 151 1.10 20.11 7.12
N TRP A 152 0.05 20.47 6.40
CA TRP A 152 -0.33 19.72 5.20
C TRP A 152 0.35 20.38 4.01
N ASN A 153 1.25 19.66 3.34
CA ASN A 153 1.93 20.18 2.16
C ASN A 153 0.92 20.76 1.15
N SER A 154 1.00 22.08 0.90
CA SER A 154 0.03 22.81 0.08
C SER A 154 -0.07 22.28 -1.34
N ARG A 155 1.04 21.82 -1.94
CA ARG A 155 1.03 21.21 -3.26
C ARG A 155 0.21 19.92 -3.25
N ASN A 156 0.37 19.09 -2.22
CA ASN A 156 -0.42 17.87 -2.10
C ASN A 156 -1.90 18.18 -1.82
N TYR A 157 -2.19 19.11 -0.90
CA TYR A 157 -3.56 19.55 -0.62
C TYR A 157 -4.27 20.07 -1.88
N ASN A 158 -3.62 20.95 -2.64
CA ASN A 158 -4.16 21.48 -3.89
C ASN A 158 -4.30 20.40 -4.97
N THR A 159 -3.40 19.43 -5.00
CA THR A 159 -3.52 18.26 -5.91
C THR A 159 -4.72 17.40 -5.53
N ILE A 160 -4.98 17.20 -4.24
CA ILE A 160 -6.15 16.47 -3.76
C ILE A 160 -7.43 17.24 -4.09
N LYS A 161 -7.44 18.56 -3.83
CA LYS A 161 -8.56 19.45 -4.16
C LYS A 161 -8.88 19.42 -5.67
N SER A 162 -7.86 19.41 -6.54
CA SER A 162 -8.04 19.31 -7.99
C SER A 162 -8.37 17.91 -8.51
N GLN A 163 -7.95 16.85 -7.80
CA GLN A 163 -8.36 15.48 -8.14
C GLN A 163 -9.79 15.19 -7.70
N LEU A 164 -10.20 15.76 -6.58
CA LEU A 164 -11.55 15.64 -6.08
C LEU A 164 -12.45 16.47 -7.00
N ILE A 165 -12.25 17.78 -7.15
CA ILE A 165 -13.09 18.64 -7.99
C ILE A 165 -12.76 18.41 -9.47
N PRO A 166 -13.65 17.77 -10.27
CA PRO A 166 -13.38 17.52 -11.68
C PRO A 166 -13.13 18.85 -12.39
N GLU A 167 -12.22 18.86 -13.35
CA GLU A 167 -11.87 20.06 -14.11
C GLU A 167 -13.11 20.78 -14.67
N VAL A 168 -14.11 20.00 -15.10
CA VAL A 168 -15.39 20.52 -15.59
C VAL A 168 -16.14 21.33 -14.52
N VAL A 169 -16.13 20.89 -13.27
CA VAL A 169 -16.77 21.63 -12.15
C VAL A 169 -16.02 22.93 -11.89
N ARG A 170 -14.68 22.93 -11.96
CA ARG A 170 -13.89 24.15 -11.80
C ARG A 170 -14.17 25.16 -12.91
N GLN A 171 -14.15 24.71 -14.17
CA GLN A 171 -14.47 25.55 -15.32
C GLN A 171 -15.89 26.12 -15.24
N ARG A 172 -16.83 25.31 -14.75
CA ARG A 172 -18.21 25.72 -14.49
C ARG A 172 -18.30 26.78 -13.39
N GLN A 173 -17.59 26.62 -12.27
CA GLN A 173 -17.55 27.63 -11.20
C GLN A 173 -16.94 28.95 -11.67
N GLU A 174 -15.86 28.90 -12.44
CA GLU A 174 -15.22 30.08 -13.01
C GLU A 174 -16.15 30.79 -14.00
N ALA A 175 -16.81 30.03 -14.89
CA ALA A 175 -17.80 30.57 -15.81
C ALA A 175 -19.01 31.15 -15.07
N GLN A 176 -19.52 30.47 -14.04
CA GLN A 176 -20.65 30.96 -13.23
C GLN A 176 -20.28 32.25 -12.49
N ARG A 177 -19.08 32.33 -11.91
CA ARG A 177 -18.58 33.56 -11.27
C ARG A 177 -18.48 34.73 -12.25
N LEU A 178 -18.12 34.49 -13.51
CA LEU A 178 -18.11 35.53 -14.54
C LEU A 178 -19.53 35.98 -14.89
N VAL A 179 -20.48 35.05 -14.98
CA VAL A 179 -21.90 35.34 -15.25
C VAL A 179 -22.56 36.13 -14.11
N ASP A 180 -22.25 35.78 -12.86
CA ASP A 180 -22.82 36.43 -11.68
C ASP A 180 -22.16 37.79 -11.38
N ASN A 181 -20.99 38.07 -11.96
CA ASN A 181 -20.30 39.34 -11.80
C ASN A 181 -20.88 40.39 -12.75
N GLU A 182 -21.81 41.22 -12.25
CA GLU A 182 -22.45 42.31 -12.99
C GLU A 182 -21.45 43.32 -13.60
N SER A 183 -20.22 43.38 -13.10
CA SER A 183 -19.16 44.27 -13.59
C SER A 183 -18.25 43.62 -14.64
N ALA A 184 -18.46 42.35 -14.99
CA ALA A 184 -17.65 41.65 -15.99
C ALA A 184 -17.93 42.17 -17.41
N ASP A 185 -16.94 42.02 -18.29
CA ASP A 185 -17.06 42.35 -19.71
C ASP A 185 -18.21 41.53 -20.35
N PRO A 186 -19.18 42.16 -21.04
CA PRO A 186 -20.26 41.46 -21.71
C PRO A 186 -19.81 40.32 -22.65
N GLU A 187 -18.65 40.45 -23.31
CA GLU A 187 -18.11 39.40 -24.19
C GLU A 187 -17.65 38.18 -23.39
N LEU A 188 -17.01 38.39 -22.23
CA LEU A 188 -16.61 37.31 -21.31
C LEU A 188 -17.82 36.62 -20.68
N VAL A 189 -18.87 37.38 -20.37
CA VAL A 189 -20.13 36.84 -19.82
C VAL A 189 -20.81 35.93 -20.85
N GLU A 190 -20.87 36.35 -22.12
CA GLU A 190 -21.49 35.52 -23.17
C GLU A 190 -20.67 34.26 -23.46
N GLY A 191 -19.34 34.36 -23.53
CA GLY A 191 -18.46 33.21 -23.63
C GLY A 191 -18.59 32.24 -22.44
N ALA A 192 -18.76 32.76 -21.22
CA ALA A 192 -19.00 31.95 -20.03
C ALA A 192 -20.35 31.23 -20.09
N LYS A 193 -21.42 31.86 -20.60
CA LYS A 193 -22.72 31.19 -20.82
C LYS A 193 -22.63 30.08 -21.86
N GLU A 194 -21.91 30.30 -22.96
CA GLU A 194 -21.67 29.27 -23.98
C GLU A 194 -20.89 28.08 -23.39
N LEU A 195 -19.84 28.36 -22.61
CA LEU A 195 -19.09 27.33 -21.90
C LEU A 195 -19.98 26.54 -20.92
N LEU A 196 -20.84 27.22 -20.14
CA LEU A 196 -21.79 26.56 -19.24
C LEU A 196 -22.79 25.65 -19.98
N GLY A 197 -23.17 26.02 -21.20
CA GLY A 197 -24.05 25.21 -22.06
C GLY A 197 -23.37 23.99 -22.69
N THR A 198 -22.03 24.03 -22.84
CA THR A 198 -21.25 22.94 -23.47
C THR A 198 -20.62 21.97 -22.47
N LEU A 199 -20.42 22.39 -21.22
CA LEU A 199 -19.85 21.56 -20.17
C LEU A 199 -20.84 20.47 -19.70
N GLU A 200 -20.52 19.21 -20.05
CA GLU A 200 -21.22 18.04 -19.52
C GLU A 200 -20.92 17.83 -18.04
N TRP A 201 -21.96 17.65 -17.23
CA TRP A 201 -21.79 17.35 -15.82
C TRP A 201 -21.14 15.98 -15.60
N PRO A 202 -20.41 15.79 -14.48
CA PRO A 202 -19.85 14.49 -14.13
C PRO A 202 -20.95 13.41 -14.05
N ASP A 203 -20.64 12.21 -14.49
CA ASP A 203 -21.56 11.08 -14.37
C ASP A 203 -21.72 10.64 -12.90
N THR A 204 -22.83 9.95 -12.61
CA THR A 204 -23.14 9.46 -11.26
C THR A 204 -22.03 8.58 -10.67
N ALA A 205 -21.32 7.82 -11.52
CA ALA A 205 -20.21 6.97 -11.12
C ALA A 205 -19.01 7.78 -10.61
N THR A 206 -18.65 8.86 -11.30
CA THR A 206 -17.59 9.79 -10.90
C THR A 206 -17.94 10.45 -9.57
N VAL A 207 -19.17 10.92 -9.41
CA VAL A 207 -19.64 11.50 -8.13
C VAL A 207 -19.46 10.51 -6.99
N ARG A 208 -19.98 9.29 -7.15
CA ARG A 208 -19.89 8.26 -6.11
C ARG A 208 -18.44 7.94 -5.77
N LYS A 209 -17.57 7.81 -6.77
CA LYS A 209 -16.16 7.51 -6.56
C LYS A 209 -15.45 8.63 -5.81
N THR A 210 -15.73 9.89 -6.14
CA THR A 210 -15.16 11.01 -5.40
C THR A 210 -15.67 11.05 -3.98
N GLN A 211 -16.95 10.79 -3.75
CA GLN A 211 -17.46 10.75 -2.40
C GLN A 211 -16.81 9.64 -1.56
N GLU A 212 -16.56 8.48 -2.16
CA GLU A 212 -15.81 7.40 -1.52
C GLU A 212 -14.36 7.82 -1.19
N ASN A 213 -13.69 8.54 -2.10
CA ASN A 213 -12.37 9.08 -1.85
C ASN A 213 -12.39 10.10 -0.69
N LEU A 214 -13.43 10.93 -0.60
CA LEU A 214 -13.60 11.91 0.47
C LEU A 214 -13.74 11.21 1.83
N TRP A 215 -14.55 10.16 1.92
CA TRP A 215 -14.65 9.35 3.14
C TRP A 215 -13.32 8.72 3.54
N VAL A 216 -12.55 8.23 2.55
CA VAL A 216 -11.20 7.70 2.77
C VAL A 216 -10.26 8.78 3.31
N TYR A 217 -10.23 9.97 2.70
CA TYR A 217 -9.43 11.09 3.20
C TYR A 217 -9.82 11.43 4.64
N ARG A 218 -11.12 11.56 4.93
CA ARG A 218 -11.64 11.87 6.26
C ARG A 218 -11.22 10.86 7.31
N SER A 219 -11.27 9.57 6.98
CA SER A 219 -10.86 8.52 7.91
C SER A 219 -9.35 8.57 8.18
N LEU A 220 -8.53 8.80 7.14
CA LEU A 220 -7.08 8.96 7.31
C LEU A 220 -6.72 10.20 8.12
N THR A 221 -7.39 11.33 7.87
CA THR A 221 -7.16 12.57 8.63
C THR A 221 -7.64 12.44 10.06
N ASN A 222 -8.78 11.79 10.32
CA ASN A 222 -9.23 11.50 11.68
C ASN A 222 -8.22 10.65 12.45
N ALA A 223 -7.66 9.60 11.84
CA ALA A 223 -6.63 8.78 12.47
C ALA A 223 -5.39 9.62 12.82
N ILE A 224 -4.97 10.52 11.93
CA ILE A 224 -3.85 11.45 12.16
C ILE A 224 -4.19 12.41 13.31
N GLY A 225 -5.41 12.96 13.32
CA GLY A 225 -5.92 13.84 14.37
C GLY A 225 -5.83 13.18 15.74
N LYS A 226 -6.35 11.95 15.88
CA LYS A 226 -6.29 11.15 17.12
C LYS A 226 -4.88 10.90 17.62
N VAL A 227 -3.90 10.73 16.73
CA VAL A 227 -2.50 10.54 17.12
C VAL A 227 -1.90 11.85 17.63
N ASN A 228 -2.38 12.98 17.12
CA ASN A 228 -1.99 14.32 17.56
C ASN A 228 -2.87 14.87 18.71
N GLU A 229 -3.82 14.09 19.22
CA GLU A 229 -4.58 14.43 20.43
C GLU A 229 -3.76 14.05 21.68
N GLY A 230 -3.59 14.99 22.61
CA GLY A 230 -2.85 14.76 23.85
C GLY A 230 -2.54 16.06 24.60
N ASP A 231 -2.63 16.00 25.93
CA ASP A 231 -2.53 17.19 26.80
C ASP A 231 -1.10 17.80 26.84
N ASP A 232 -0.07 16.99 26.56
CA ASP A 232 1.35 17.41 26.57
C ASP A 232 1.90 17.73 25.17
N ILE A 233 1.01 17.84 24.17
CA ILE A 233 1.42 18.11 22.80
C ILE A 233 1.60 19.61 22.61
N ASP A 234 2.80 20.06 22.96
CA ASP A 234 3.23 21.42 22.64
C ASP A 234 3.38 21.59 21.11
N ARG A 235 3.28 22.84 20.66
CA ARG A 235 3.41 23.24 19.24
C ARG A 235 4.66 22.68 18.52
N TYR A 236 5.68 22.31 19.28
CA TYR A 236 6.96 21.79 18.79
C TYR A 236 7.10 20.27 18.92
N ASN A 237 6.16 19.61 19.59
CA ASN A 237 6.18 18.19 19.94
C ASN A 237 4.98 17.44 19.35
N LEU A 238 4.53 17.85 18.16
CA LEU A 238 3.48 17.14 17.44
C LEU A 238 3.97 15.74 17.03
N PRO A 239 3.26 14.66 17.41
CA PRO A 239 3.57 13.29 17.00
C PRO A 239 3.74 13.15 15.49
N ILE A 240 2.77 13.68 14.72
CA ILE A 240 2.79 13.81 13.27
C ILE A 240 2.91 15.30 12.94
N ARG A 241 4.04 15.68 12.35
CA ARG A 241 4.38 17.08 12.06
C ARG A 241 3.88 17.52 10.70
N THR A 242 4.10 16.67 9.70
CA THR A 242 3.82 17.01 8.29
C THR A 242 3.09 15.88 7.60
N ILE A 243 1.98 16.19 6.92
CA ILE A 243 1.39 15.33 5.90
C ILE A 243 2.05 15.72 4.57
N GLU A 244 3.03 14.91 4.13
CA GLU A 244 3.70 15.17 2.87
C GLU A 244 2.80 14.80 1.68
N LYS A 245 2.14 13.64 1.78
CA LYS A 245 1.38 13.08 0.67
C LYS A 245 0.32 12.08 1.12
N ILE A 246 -0.90 12.25 0.65
CA ILE A 246 -1.91 11.19 0.64
C ILE A 246 -2.21 10.84 -0.81
N GLU A 247 -2.04 9.57 -1.18
CA GLU A 247 -2.36 9.05 -2.52
C GLU A 247 -3.43 7.97 -2.40
N ILE A 248 -4.56 8.19 -3.06
CA ILE A 248 -5.55 7.15 -3.31
C ILE A 248 -5.33 6.67 -4.75
N TRP A 249 -4.98 5.40 -4.94
CA TRP A 249 -4.78 4.94 -6.31
C TRP A 249 -6.12 4.75 -7.01
N PRO A 250 -6.30 5.31 -8.22
CA PRO A 250 -7.54 5.20 -8.97
C PRO A 250 -7.73 3.75 -9.38
N ASP A 251 -8.67 3.09 -8.70
CA ASP A 251 -9.10 1.70 -8.84
C ASP A 251 -7.95 0.66 -8.78
N ALA A 252 -8.00 -0.21 -7.76
CA ALA A 252 -7.15 -1.39 -7.64
C ALA A 252 -7.18 -2.28 -8.91
N ASP A 253 -8.21 -2.11 -9.75
CA ASP A 253 -8.37 -2.79 -11.03
C ASP A 253 -7.36 -2.34 -12.10
N ALA A 254 -6.87 -1.09 -12.06
CA ALA A 254 -5.99 -0.55 -13.11
C ALA A 254 -4.53 -1.04 -13.00
N LYS A 255 -4.08 -1.48 -11.82
CA LYS A 255 -2.75 -2.07 -11.62
C LYS A 255 -2.83 -3.21 -10.60
N PRO A 256 -3.30 -4.41 -10.99
CA PRO A 256 -3.21 -5.61 -10.14
C PRO A 256 -1.78 -5.87 -9.68
N ASN A 257 -0.75 -5.34 -10.35
CA ASN A 257 0.65 -5.48 -9.94
C ASN A 257 1.03 -4.63 -8.72
N ALA A 258 0.37 -3.52 -8.43
CA ALA A 258 0.69 -2.71 -7.23
C ALA A 258 0.15 -3.41 -5.97
N VAL A 259 -1.13 -3.77 -5.97
CA VAL A 259 -1.75 -4.55 -4.88
C VAL A 259 -1.20 -5.97 -4.83
N SER A 260 -0.91 -6.60 -5.98
CA SER A 260 -0.30 -7.92 -5.96
C SER A 260 1.17 -7.89 -5.57
N ASN A 261 1.97 -6.84 -5.77
CA ASN A 261 3.32 -6.81 -5.19
C ASN A 261 3.27 -6.60 -3.67
N LEU A 262 2.30 -5.81 -3.19
CA LEU A 262 1.96 -5.65 -1.78
C LEU A 262 1.55 -6.99 -1.11
N GLY A 263 0.72 -7.81 -1.79
CA GLY A 263 0.27 -9.11 -1.26
C GLY A 263 1.14 -10.34 -1.62
N LYS A 264 1.81 -10.36 -2.78
CA LYS A 264 2.62 -11.51 -3.26
C LYS A 264 3.86 -11.72 -2.41
N ASN A 265 4.41 -10.67 -1.81
CA ASN A 265 5.49 -10.83 -0.83
C ASN A 265 5.03 -11.57 0.43
N ARG A 266 3.73 -11.56 0.77
CA ARG A 266 3.17 -12.32 1.89
C ARG A 266 2.95 -13.80 1.53
N VAL A 267 2.40 -14.07 0.34
CA VAL A 267 2.13 -15.45 -0.11
C VAL A 267 3.41 -16.20 -0.50
N GLN A 268 4.40 -15.53 -1.13
CA GLN A 268 5.66 -16.20 -1.47
C GLN A 268 6.59 -16.41 -0.27
N ARG A 269 6.48 -15.60 0.80
CA ARG A 269 7.33 -15.76 1.99
C ARG A 269 6.81 -16.79 2.99
N ALA A 270 5.51 -17.07 2.99
CA ALA A 270 4.92 -18.18 3.74
C ALA A 270 4.99 -19.54 3.02
N GLY A 271 5.28 -19.57 1.71
CA GLY A 271 5.15 -20.78 0.87
C GLY A 271 6.44 -21.37 0.29
N LYS A 272 7.64 -20.82 0.57
CA LYS A 272 8.89 -21.30 -0.06
C LYS A 272 9.55 -22.49 0.66
N GLY A 273 8.77 -23.30 1.36
CA GLY A 273 9.23 -24.51 2.04
C GLY A 273 8.10 -25.51 2.20
N GLY A 274 7.75 -26.24 1.14
CA GLY A 274 6.71 -27.27 1.22
C GLY A 274 6.43 -27.96 -0.11
N THR A 275 7.10 -29.09 -0.29
CA THR A 275 6.76 -30.30 -1.05
C THR A 275 5.77 -30.19 -2.24
N PRO A 276 6.14 -30.69 -3.45
CA PRO A 276 5.24 -30.79 -4.59
C PRO A 276 4.18 -31.89 -4.34
N GLY A 277 3.15 -31.57 -3.57
CA GLY A 277 1.97 -32.40 -3.35
C GLY A 277 0.74 -31.68 -3.90
N GLY A 278 0.15 -32.21 -4.97
CA GLY A 278 -0.94 -31.62 -5.75
C GLY A 278 -2.30 -31.54 -5.05
N GLY A 279 -2.35 -31.06 -3.81
CA GLY A 279 -3.60 -30.66 -3.18
C GLY A 279 -4.04 -29.29 -3.71
N ARG A 280 -5.02 -29.26 -4.61
CA ARG A 280 -5.74 -28.02 -4.91
C ARG A 280 -6.41 -27.57 -3.61
N GLY A 281 -5.83 -26.56 -2.95
CA GLY A 281 -6.46 -25.93 -1.79
C GLY A 281 -7.88 -25.51 -2.15
N ILE A 282 -8.81 -25.75 -1.23
CA ILE A 282 -10.20 -25.32 -1.36
C ILE A 282 -10.18 -23.80 -1.63
N PRO A 283 -10.76 -23.33 -2.75
CA PRO A 283 -10.81 -21.91 -3.03
C PRO A 283 -11.71 -21.25 -2.00
N ILE A 284 -11.09 -20.59 -1.01
CA ILE A 284 -11.80 -19.67 -0.12
C ILE A 284 -12.40 -18.59 -1.01
N PRO A 285 -13.72 -18.31 -0.94
CA PRO A 285 -14.32 -17.27 -1.75
C PRO A 285 -13.59 -15.94 -1.50
N PRO A 286 -13.28 -15.18 -2.56
CA PRO A 286 -12.53 -13.95 -2.38
C PRO A 286 -13.36 -12.96 -1.58
N VAL A 287 -12.80 -12.44 -0.48
CA VAL A 287 -13.35 -11.36 0.37
C VAL A 287 -13.87 -10.15 -0.43
N GLN A 288 -13.43 -10.02 -1.68
CA GLN A 288 -13.81 -9.00 -2.66
C GLN A 288 -15.31 -8.98 -3.02
N SER A 289 -16.08 -10.02 -2.74
CA SER A 289 -17.53 -10.01 -2.98
C SER A 289 -18.25 -8.98 -2.10
N PHE A 290 -17.82 -8.83 -0.84
CA PHE A 290 -18.47 -7.97 0.16
C PHE A 290 -17.89 -6.57 0.25
N TYR A 291 -16.63 -6.39 -0.14
CA TYR A 291 -15.93 -5.11 0.01
C TYR A 291 -15.44 -4.57 -1.34
N ARG A 292 -15.40 -3.25 -1.45
CA ARG A 292 -14.56 -2.54 -2.42
C ARG A 292 -13.26 -2.16 -1.71
N VAL A 293 -12.13 -2.56 -2.28
CA VAL A 293 -10.81 -2.27 -1.69
C VAL A 293 -10.23 -1.03 -2.34
N VAL A 294 -9.89 -0.04 -1.51
CA VAL A 294 -9.27 1.22 -1.94
C VAL A 294 -7.83 1.25 -1.42
N PRO A 295 -6.84 1.04 -2.31
CA PRO A 295 -5.44 1.10 -1.91
C PRO A 295 -5.01 2.56 -1.71
N VAL A 296 -4.35 2.80 -0.58
CA VAL A 296 -3.86 4.12 -0.18
C VAL A 296 -2.39 4.07 0.19
N ARG A 297 -1.68 5.16 -0.13
CA ARG A 297 -0.33 5.42 0.35
C ARG A 297 -0.32 6.74 1.10
N LEU A 298 0.08 6.67 2.36
CA LEU A 298 0.19 7.80 3.27
C LEU A 298 1.67 8.07 3.55
N THR A 299 2.12 9.28 3.28
CA THR A 299 3.51 9.72 3.53
C THR A 299 3.50 10.86 4.54
N LEU A 300 4.12 10.60 5.70
CA LEU A 300 4.12 11.48 6.86
C LEU A 300 5.55 11.78 7.32
N GLU A 301 5.74 12.94 7.92
CA GLU A 301 6.88 13.22 8.80
C GLU A 301 6.40 13.10 10.25
N MET A 302 6.91 12.10 10.98
CA MET A 302 6.49 11.84 12.36
C MET A 302 7.63 11.26 13.21
N GLU A 303 7.46 11.24 14.52
CA GLU A 303 8.41 10.57 15.39
C GLU A 303 8.17 9.06 15.42
N HIS A 304 9.25 8.28 15.39
CA HIS A 304 9.16 6.83 15.19
C HIS A 304 8.38 6.10 16.30
N HIS A 305 8.35 6.65 17.52
CA HIS A 305 7.68 6.01 18.65
C HIS A 305 6.15 6.14 18.57
N HIS A 306 5.64 7.07 17.78
CA HIS A 306 4.21 7.25 17.52
C HIS A 306 3.68 6.38 16.37
N ILE A 307 4.54 5.63 15.65
CA ILE A 307 4.10 4.74 14.57
C ILE A 307 3.07 3.72 15.09
N SER A 308 3.30 3.14 16.27
CA SER A 308 2.36 2.17 16.85
C SER A 308 1.00 2.80 17.15
N GLN A 309 0.97 4.05 17.63
CA GLN A 309 -0.27 4.77 17.88
C GLN A 309 -1.03 5.06 16.59
N LEU A 310 -0.32 5.44 15.51
CA LEU A 310 -0.92 5.62 14.19
C LEU A 310 -1.52 4.31 13.64
N LEU A 311 -0.82 3.18 13.78
CA LEU A 311 -1.35 1.90 13.32
C LEU A 311 -2.61 1.49 14.11
N VAL A 312 -2.63 1.76 15.42
CA VAL A 312 -3.81 1.53 16.26
C VAL A 312 -4.95 2.48 15.87
N ALA A 313 -4.66 3.76 15.62
CA ALA A 313 -5.65 4.73 15.19
C ALA A 313 -6.28 4.31 13.85
N LEU A 314 -5.47 3.93 12.86
CA LEU A 314 -5.91 3.44 11.56
C LEU A 314 -6.76 2.15 11.67
N ALA A 315 -6.39 1.23 12.57
CA ALA A 315 -7.15 0.00 12.78
C ALA A 315 -8.51 0.23 13.45
N ASN A 316 -8.63 1.30 14.24
CA ASN A 316 -9.86 1.70 14.95
C ASN A 316 -10.71 2.72 14.17
N GLU A 317 -10.35 3.01 12.93
CA GLU A 317 -11.18 3.86 12.09
C GLU A 317 -12.44 3.12 11.61
N PRO A 318 -13.60 3.79 11.51
CA PRO A 318 -14.83 3.17 11.04
C PRO A 318 -14.70 2.59 9.62
N LEU A 319 -13.85 3.19 8.77
CA LEU A 319 -13.42 2.56 7.52
C LEU A 319 -12.26 1.62 7.82
N THR A 320 -12.55 0.32 7.86
CA THR A 320 -11.56 -0.72 8.18
C THR A 320 -10.32 -0.59 7.30
N CYS A 321 -9.18 -0.35 7.92
CA CYS A 321 -7.89 -0.14 7.26
C CYS A 321 -6.94 -1.31 7.60
N GLU A 322 -6.53 -2.07 6.59
CA GLU A 322 -5.45 -3.07 6.72
C GLU A 322 -4.15 -2.45 6.25
N VAL A 323 -3.23 -2.25 7.18
CA VAL A 323 -1.88 -1.79 6.85
C VAL A 323 -1.08 -2.96 6.28
N VAL A 324 -0.59 -2.80 5.05
CA VAL A 324 0.13 -3.85 4.32
C VAL A 324 1.64 -3.70 4.49
N ASP A 325 2.14 -2.47 4.40
CA ASP A 325 3.55 -2.17 4.58
C ASP A 325 3.77 -0.85 5.32
N VAL A 326 4.85 -0.79 6.08
CA VAL A 326 5.30 0.41 6.79
C VAL A 326 6.79 0.55 6.54
N ALA A 327 7.17 1.53 5.73
CA ALA A 327 8.54 1.83 5.41
C ALA A 327 8.99 3.11 6.12
N MET A 328 10.13 3.05 6.81
CA MET A 328 10.79 4.22 7.38
C MET A 328 11.96 4.62 6.48
N SER A 329 11.95 5.86 5.98
CA SER A 329 13.09 6.40 5.25
C SER A 329 14.07 7.06 6.22
N ASN A 330 15.30 6.54 6.26
CA ASN A 330 16.42 7.22 6.95
C ASN A 330 16.92 8.44 6.20
N ASN A 331 16.48 8.63 4.95
CA ASN A 331 16.82 9.82 4.20
C ASN A 331 15.87 10.93 4.67
N PRO A 332 16.38 12.00 5.32
CA PRO A 332 15.57 13.17 5.62
C PRO A 332 15.24 13.82 4.27
N SER A 333 14.18 13.35 3.61
CA SER A 333 13.76 13.77 2.28
C SER A 333 13.08 15.14 2.32
N TYR A 334 13.73 16.11 2.94
CA TYR A 334 13.50 17.52 2.65
C TYR A 334 14.76 18.28 3.05
N LYS A 335 15.75 18.32 2.14
CA LYS A 335 16.49 19.56 2.01
C LYS A 335 15.47 20.54 1.43
N VAL A 336 14.66 21.18 2.29
CA VAL A 336 14.18 22.53 1.97
C VAL A 336 15.46 23.20 1.50
N LYS A 337 15.58 23.51 0.20
CA LYS A 337 16.54 24.54 -0.16
C LYS A 337 15.99 25.70 0.63
N ALA A 338 16.60 26.04 1.76
CA ALA A 338 16.30 27.27 2.47
C ALA A 338 16.20 28.27 1.34
N GLN A 339 14.99 28.81 1.16
CA GLN A 339 14.73 29.78 0.11
C GLN A 339 15.87 30.77 0.31
N GLU A 340 16.80 30.80 -0.64
CA GLU A 340 17.89 31.75 -0.60
C GLU A 340 17.13 33.06 -0.68
N ASP A 341 16.86 33.66 0.48
CA ASP A 341 16.33 35.00 0.58
C ASP A 341 17.17 35.77 -0.42
N PRO A 342 16.55 36.40 -1.43
CA PRO A 342 17.29 37.06 -2.47
C PRO A 342 18.22 38.02 -1.76
N SER A 343 19.51 37.65 -1.75
CA SER A 343 20.56 38.39 -1.08
C SER A 343 20.33 39.84 -1.49
N PRO A 344 20.10 40.77 -0.52
CA PRO A 344 19.59 42.09 -0.82
C PRO A 344 20.43 42.63 -1.96
N ALA A 345 19.75 42.82 -3.10
CA ALA A 345 20.37 43.11 -4.37
C ALA A 345 21.52 44.09 -4.12
N ALA A 346 22.73 43.65 -4.44
CA ALA A 346 23.86 44.54 -4.56
C ALA A 346 23.35 45.75 -5.35
N ALA A 347 23.22 46.87 -4.64
CA ALA A 347 22.69 48.10 -5.21
C ALA A 347 23.46 48.35 -6.50
N PRO A 348 22.79 48.60 -7.64
CA PRO A 348 23.48 48.91 -8.87
C PRO A 348 24.33 50.15 -8.60
N GLY A 349 25.65 49.95 -8.61
CA GLY A 349 26.63 51.01 -8.46
C GLY A 349 26.32 52.10 -9.46
N GLY A 350 25.83 53.22 -8.94
CA GLY A 350 25.64 54.46 -9.68
C GLY A 350 27.00 54.93 -10.19
N LEU A 351 27.23 54.69 -11.47
CA LEU A 351 28.22 55.41 -12.26
C LEU A 351 27.64 56.80 -12.58
N GLY A 352 27.94 57.77 -11.73
CA GLY A 352 27.58 59.16 -11.97
C GLY A 352 28.19 60.07 -10.92
N GLY A 353 29.17 60.89 -11.32
CA GLY A 353 29.58 62.04 -10.52
C GLY A 353 31.07 62.37 -10.61
N ALA A 354 31.48 62.96 -11.73
CA ALA A 354 32.62 63.85 -11.74
C ALA A 354 32.30 65.09 -10.89
N GLY A 355 33.17 65.44 -9.95
CA GLY A 355 33.07 66.66 -9.13
C GLY A 355 34.15 66.64 -8.05
N LEU A 356 35.39 67.03 -8.36
CA LEU A 356 35.95 68.37 -8.08
C LEU A 356 35.86 68.79 -6.60
N GLY A 357 37.03 68.79 -5.96
CA GLY A 357 37.47 69.88 -5.10
C GLY A 357 37.00 69.85 -3.64
N GLY A 358 37.96 69.68 -2.73
CA GLY A 358 37.70 69.95 -1.32
C GLY A 358 38.82 69.49 -0.40
N ALA A 359 39.95 70.21 -0.43
CA ALA A 359 40.94 70.14 0.63
C ALA A 359 40.30 70.60 1.95
N GLY A 360 40.28 69.71 2.95
CA GLY A 360 39.76 69.98 4.28
C GLY A 360 40.65 69.32 5.33
N LEU A 361 41.58 70.10 5.85
CA LEU A 361 42.46 69.81 6.98
C LEU A 361 41.68 69.51 8.26
N GLY A 362 42.25 68.62 9.08
CA GLY A 362 42.29 68.78 10.53
C GLY A 362 41.04 68.34 11.31
N GLY A 363 41.12 67.17 11.94
CA GLY A 363 40.15 66.73 12.93
C GLY A 363 40.78 65.74 13.89
N VAL A 364 41.37 66.27 14.96
CA VAL A 364 41.95 65.53 16.09
C VAL A 364 40.83 64.98 16.96
N GLY A 365 40.90 63.68 17.26
CA GLY A 365 40.45 63.10 18.53
C GLY A 365 38.94 62.91 18.74
N LEU A 366 38.52 61.67 18.95
CA LEU A 366 37.93 61.23 20.22
C LEU A 366 37.76 59.70 20.17
N GLY A 367 38.39 59.01 21.11
CA GLY A 367 38.17 57.58 21.33
C GLY A 367 36.75 57.34 21.82
N GLY A 368 35.87 56.89 20.92
CA GLY A 368 34.56 56.37 21.26
C GLY A 368 34.68 54.92 21.68
N ALA A 369 34.42 54.64 22.95
CA ALA A 369 34.09 53.30 23.43
C ALA A 369 32.95 52.74 22.57
N GLY A 370 33.27 51.79 21.70
CA GLY A 370 32.30 51.10 20.87
C GLY A 370 31.28 50.39 21.77
N PRO A 371 29.98 50.44 21.45
CA PRO A 371 28.97 49.74 22.22
C PRO A 371 29.32 48.25 22.25
N ALA A 372 29.32 47.68 23.44
CA ALA A 372 29.50 46.26 23.68
C ALA A 372 28.61 45.48 22.71
N SER A 373 29.24 44.69 21.84
CA SER A 373 28.59 43.76 20.93
C SER A 373 27.63 42.91 21.75
N ALA A 374 26.33 43.20 21.66
CA ALA A 374 25.30 42.39 22.26
C ALA A 374 25.47 40.97 21.71
N ALA A 375 25.77 40.02 22.59
CA ALA A 375 25.93 38.62 22.25
C ALA A 375 24.73 38.21 21.38
N ALA A 376 25.01 37.78 20.15
CA ALA A 376 23.98 37.31 19.23
C ALA A 376 23.13 36.27 19.99
N PRO A 377 21.78 36.39 19.96
CA PRO A 377 20.93 35.44 20.65
C PRO A 377 21.33 34.02 20.22
N ALA A 378 21.56 33.16 21.21
CA ALA A 378 21.99 31.79 20.97
C ALA A 378 21.04 31.16 19.96
N VAL A 379 21.58 30.79 18.80
CA VAL A 379 20.80 30.09 17.76
C VAL A 379 20.19 28.86 18.42
N PRO A 380 18.86 28.74 18.47
CA PRO A 380 18.22 27.59 19.10
C PRO A 380 18.77 26.33 18.43
N LYS A 381 19.27 25.40 19.25
CA LYS A 381 19.81 24.12 18.76
C LYS A 381 18.75 23.48 17.88
N ALA A 382 19.11 23.17 16.64
CA ALA A 382 18.21 22.51 15.70
C ALA A 382 17.65 21.24 16.35
N GLN A 383 16.35 21.22 16.59
CA GLN A 383 15.67 20.09 17.19
C GLN A 383 15.77 18.86 16.28
N PRO A 384 15.76 17.64 16.85
CA PRO A 384 15.76 16.42 16.08
C PRO A 384 14.59 16.43 15.08
N ARG A 385 14.92 16.24 13.80
CA ARG A 385 13.91 16.19 12.74
C ARG A 385 13.14 14.88 12.81
N GLY A 386 11.86 14.93 12.46
CA GLY A 386 11.01 13.74 12.38
C GLY A 386 11.59 12.77 11.34
N LYS A 387 11.23 11.49 11.46
CA LYS A 387 11.53 10.53 10.40
C LYS A 387 10.39 10.54 9.40
N ARG A 388 10.74 10.38 8.13
CA ARG A 388 9.75 10.18 7.08
C ARG A 388 9.24 8.74 7.14
N VAL A 389 7.94 8.59 7.34
CA VAL A 389 7.24 7.32 7.42
C VAL A 389 6.29 7.22 6.24
N VAL A 390 6.41 6.12 5.49
CA VAL A 390 5.50 5.76 4.39
C VAL A 390 4.68 4.58 4.86
N VAL A 391 3.37 4.74 4.91
CA VAL A 391 2.40 3.70 5.25
C VAL A 391 1.63 3.35 3.99
N GLU A 392 1.66 2.08 3.61
CA GLU A 392 0.85 1.53 2.53
C GLU A 392 -0.26 0.67 3.12
N ALA A 393 -1.51 1.00 2.80
CA ALA A 393 -2.67 0.35 3.38
C ALA A 393 -3.78 0.09 2.37
N LEU A 394 -4.66 -0.83 2.72
CA LEU A 394 -5.87 -1.18 1.99
C LEU A 394 -7.07 -0.81 2.84
N ILE A 395 -7.93 0.07 2.34
CA ILE A 395 -9.17 0.44 3.01
C ILE A 395 -10.33 -0.36 2.41
N TYR A 396 -11.11 -0.99 3.27
CA TYR A 396 -12.24 -1.82 2.89
C TYR A 396 -13.54 -1.03 3.02
N LEU A 397 -14.14 -0.67 1.88
CA LEU A 397 -15.47 -0.07 1.83
C LEU A 397 -16.52 -1.19 1.69
N ALA A 398 -17.34 -1.39 2.71
CA ALA A 398 -18.40 -2.38 2.69
C ALA A 398 -19.44 -2.04 1.62
N LYS A 399 -19.84 -3.03 0.82
CA LYS A 399 -20.93 -2.92 -0.14
C LYS A 399 -22.26 -3.11 0.59
N PRO A 400 -23.33 -2.42 0.17
CA PRO A 400 -24.65 -2.69 0.72
C PRO A 400 -25.01 -4.17 0.52
N PRO A 401 -25.64 -4.83 1.51
CA PRO A 401 -26.10 -6.20 1.35
C PRO A 401 -27.05 -6.26 0.15
N ARG A 402 -26.81 -7.21 -0.77
CA ARG A 402 -27.74 -7.45 -1.87
C ARG A 402 -29.07 -7.89 -1.26
N THR A 403 -30.10 -7.06 -1.39
CA THR A 403 -31.47 -7.49 -1.11
C THR A 403 -31.76 -8.67 -2.04
N ALA A 404 -32.17 -9.81 -1.48
CA ALA A 404 -32.60 -10.96 -2.28
C ALA A 404 -33.83 -10.54 -3.09
N THR A 405 -33.61 -10.18 -4.36
CA THR A 405 -34.65 -9.87 -5.35
C THR A 405 -35.25 -11.13 -5.93
#